data_AF-Q5BRN4-F1
#
_entry.id   AF-Q5BRN4-F1
#
_cell.length_a   1.000
_cell.length_b   1.000
_cell.length_c   1.000
_cell.angle_alpha   90.00
_cell.angle_beta   90.00
_cell.angle_gamma   90.00
#
_symmetry.space_group_name_H-M   'P 1'
#
loop_
_entity.id
_entity.type
_entity.pdbx_description
1 polymer ?
#
loop_
_entity_poly.entity_id
_entity_poly.type
_entity_poly.pdbx_seq_one_letter_code
_entity_poly.pdbx_strand_id
1 'polypeptide(L)'
;MGVLPELSKAVQEMDWILPTDIQSEAVPLILGGGDVLMAAETGSGKTGAFCLPVLQIVYETLKILQSNKHNKANILSKHSSDQIKLNVYDRT
;
A
#
# COMPACT_ATOMS: atom_id res chain seq x y z
N MET A 1 10.52 12.81 -1.91
CA MET A 1 9.99 11.58 -2.54
C MET A 1 8.61 11.34 -1.97
N GLY A 2 7.56 11.36 -2.79
CA GLY A 2 6.17 11.13 -2.36
C GLY A 2 5.94 9.66 -1.96
N VAL A 3 6.66 9.19 -0.96
CA VAL A 3 6.77 7.81 -0.50
C VAL A 3 6.44 7.79 0.99
N LEU A 4 6.01 6.65 1.52
CA LEU A 4 5.70 6.46 2.93
C LEU A 4 6.86 6.92 3.84
N PRO A 5 6.57 7.55 4.99
CA PRO A 5 7.60 8.03 5.91
C PRO A 5 8.46 6.88 6.47
N GLU A 6 7.90 5.69 6.63
CA GLU A 6 8.62 4.48 7.06
C GLU A 6 9.64 4.03 6.02
N LEU A 7 9.27 4.07 4.73
CA LEU A 7 10.19 3.78 3.64
C LEU A 7 11.28 4.85 3.53
N SER A 8 10.93 6.14 3.69
CA SER A 8 11.92 7.21 3.72
C SER A 8 12.93 7.03 4.86
N LYS A 9 12.49 6.58 6.03
CA LYS A 9 13.37 6.30 7.16
C LYS A 9 14.27 5.11 6.89
N ALA A 10 13.72 4.01 6.37
CA ALA A 10 14.50 2.82 6.02
C ALA A 10 15.58 3.12 4.96
N VAL A 11 15.25 3.92 3.95
CA VAL A 11 16.18 4.37 2.91
C VAL A 11 17.30 5.23 3.51
N GLN A 12 17.00 6.10 4.48
CA GLN A 12 18.02 6.86 5.20
C GLN A 12 18.92 5.96 6.07
N GLU A 13 18.36 4.99 6.78
CA GLU A 13 19.12 4.03 7.60
C GLU A 13 20.01 3.11 6.77
N MET A 14 19.65 2.87 5.50
CA MET A 14 20.47 2.14 4.52
C MET A 14 21.53 3.02 3.83
N ASP A 15 21.75 4.25 4.30
CA ASP A 15 22.65 5.24 3.69
C ASP A 15 22.32 5.55 2.22
N TRP A 16 21.06 5.36 1.84
CA TRP A 16 20.59 5.52 0.47
C TRP A 16 20.11 6.95 0.22
N ILE A 17 21.01 7.90 0.49
CA ILE A 17 20.71 9.33 0.62
C ILE A 17 20.53 9.97 -0.76
N LEU A 18 21.36 9.59 -1.74
CA LEU A 18 21.22 10.00 -3.13
C LEU A 18 20.77 8.82 -4.00
N PRO A 19 19.62 8.92 -4.69
CA PRO A 19 19.21 7.92 -5.66
C PRO A 19 20.18 7.95 -6.85
N THR A 20 20.46 6.78 -7.42
CA THR A 20 21.18 6.70 -8.70
C THR A 20 20.32 7.23 -9.85
N ASP A 21 20.92 7.55 -11.00
CA ASP A 21 20.19 8.09 -12.15
C ASP A 21 19.03 7.17 -12.59
N ILE A 22 19.26 5.85 -12.61
CA ILE A 22 18.20 4.89 -12.95
C ILE A 22 17.09 4.85 -11.89
N GLN A 23 17.39 5.11 -10.62
CA GLN A 23 16.39 5.15 -9.56
C GLN A 23 15.57 6.44 -9.61
N SER A 24 16.20 7.58 -9.87
CA SER A 24 15.53 8.88 -9.93
C SER A 24 14.55 8.95 -11.10
N GLU A 25 14.85 8.28 -12.22
CA GLU A 25 13.96 8.17 -13.37
C GLU A 25 12.87 7.10 -13.18
N ALA A 26 13.23 5.90 -12.71
CA ALA A 26 12.29 4.79 -12.69
C ALA A 26 11.26 4.87 -11.56
N VAL A 27 11.65 5.30 -10.36
CA VAL A 27 10.75 5.37 -9.20
C VAL A 27 9.48 6.19 -9.49
N PRO A 28 9.55 7.44 -10.00
CA PRO A 28 8.35 8.21 -10.31
C PRO A 28 7.53 7.60 -11.47
N LEU A 29 8.17 6.97 -12.46
CA LEU A 29 7.46 6.33 -13.58
C LEU A 29 6.64 5.12 -13.11
N ILE A 30 7.21 4.27 -12.24
CA ILE A 30 6.53 3.10 -11.67
C ILE A 30 5.39 3.54 -10.76
N LEU A 31 5.62 4.53 -9.88
CA LEU A 31 4.55 5.07 -9.01
C LEU A 31 3.44 5.78 -9.79
N GLY A 32 3.76 6.29 -10.99
CA GLY A 32 2.78 6.84 -11.93
C GLY A 32 1.85 5.79 -12.55
N GLY A 33 2.05 4.50 -12.28
CA GLY A 33 1.25 3.40 -12.82
C GLY A 33 1.61 3.02 -14.25
N GLY A 34 2.75 3.49 -14.76
CA GLY A 34 3.27 3.09 -16.08
C GLY A 34 4.03 1.77 -16.03
N ASP A 35 4.01 1.04 -17.15
CA ASP A 35 4.91 -0.10 -17.35
C ASP A 35 6.31 0.41 -17.70
N VAL A 36 7.32 0.02 -16.92
CA VAL A 36 8.69 0.52 -17.04
C VAL A 36 9.66 -0.62 -17.38
N LEU A 37 10.38 -0.46 -18.49
CA LEU A 37 11.53 -1.29 -18.82
C LEU A 37 12.82 -0.54 -18.45
N MET A 38 13.61 -1.07 -17.53
CA MET A 38 14.90 -0.49 -17.12
C MET A 38 16.07 -1.29 -17.67
N ALA A 39 16.99 -0.62 -18.37
CA ALA A 39 18.27 -1.18 -18.80
C ALA A 39 19.42 -0.33 -18.23
N ALA A 40 20.30 -0.95 -17.45
CA ALA A 40 21.49 -0.31 -16.89
C ALA A 40 22.52 -1.37 -16.51
N GLU A 41 23.77 -0.97 -16.29
CA GLU A 41 24.88 -1.87 -15.93
C GLU A 41 24.69 -2.56 -14.57
N THR A 42 25.36 -3.69 -14.32
CA THR A 42 25.35 -4.35 -13.01
C THR A 42 25.90 -3.42 -11.94
N GLY A 43 25.26 -3.35 -10.78
CA GLY A 43 25.65 -2.43 -9.70
C GLY A 43 25.03 -1.02 -9.78
N SER A 44 24.27 -0.69 -10.84
CA SER A 44 23.63 0.63 -10.99
C SER A 44 22.44 0.91 -10.07
N GLY A 45 22.05 -0.05 -9.23
CA GLY A 45 20.93 0.12 -8.28
C GLY A 45 19.53 -0.20 -8.83
N LYS A 46 19.42 -0.87 -9.99
CA LYS A 46 18.13 -1.33 -10.59
C LYS A 46 17.21 -2.07 -9.60
N THR A 47 17.78 -2.90 -8.74
CA THR A 47 17.00 -3.64 -7.72
C THR A 47 16.25 -2.68 -6.81
N GLY A 48 16.93 -1.64 -6.31
CA GLY A 48 16.30 -0.60 -5.51
C GLY A 48 15.27 0.22 -6.26
N ALA A 49 15.58 0.54 -7.52
CA ALA A 49 14.70 1.29 -8.42
C ALA A 49 13.34 0.61 -8.59
N PHE A 50 13.32 -0.73 -8.59
CA PHE A 50 12.08 -1.51 -8.70
C PHE A 50 11.46 -1.83 -7.33
N CYS A 51 12.25 -2.25 -6.35
CA CYS A 51 11.74 -2.69 -5.05
C CYS A 51 11.07 -1.58 -4.25
N LEU A 52 11.64 -0.37 -4.23
CA LEU A 52 11.12 0.75 -3.46
C LEU A 52 9.67 1.12 -3.87
N PRO A 53 9.36 1.39 -5.15
CA PRO A 53 8.00 1.71 -5.56
C PRO A 53 7.05 0.50 -5.46
N VAL A 54 7.52 -0.73 -5.67
CA VAL A 54 6.68 -1.94 -5.48
C VAL A 54 6.24 -2.09 -4.02
N LEU A 55 7.16 -1.87 -3.06
CA LEU A 55 6.82 -1.92 -1.63
C LEU A 55 5.75 -0.88 -1.27
N GLN A 56 5.87 0.34 -1.80
CA GLN A 56 4.85 1.40 -1.64
C GLN A 56 3.48 0.92 -2.16
N ILE A 57 3.43 0.45 -3.41
CA ILE A 57 2.19 0.01 -4.07
C ILE A 57 1.53 -1.15 -3.32
N VAL A 58 2.32 -2.14 -2.91
CA VAL A 58 1.81 -3.30 -2.16
C VAL A 58 1.26 -2.86 -0.80
N TYR A 59 1.98 -1.99 -0.09
CA TYR A 59 1.52 -1.49 1.21
C TYR A 59 0.20 -0.72 1.09
N GLU A 60 0.11 0.20 0.13
CA GLU A 60 -1.12 0.98 -0.11
C GLU A 60 -2.28 0.06 -0.49
N THR A 61 -2.05 -0.92 -1.36
CA THR A 61 -3.04 -1.92 -1.75
C THR A 61 -3.54 -2.71 -0.53
N LEU A 62 -2.63 -3.18 0.33
CA LEU A 62 -3.00 -3.91 1.55
C LEU A 62 -3.83 -3.03 2.51
N LYS A 63 -3.46 -1.75 2.66
CA LYS A 63 -4.19 -0.78 3.51
C LYS A 63 -5.61 -0.54 3.00
N ILE A 64 -5.80 -0.42 1.68
CA ILE A 64 -7.10 -0.29 1.03
C ILE A 64 -7.96 -1.54 1.32
N LEU A 65 -7.39 -2.74 1.16
CA LEU A 65 -8.11 -4.00 1.43
C LEU A 65 -8.52 -4.13 2.90
N GLN A 66 -7.67 -3.73 3.84
CA GLN A 66 -7.97 -3.76 5.27
C GLN A 66 -9.06 -2.76 5.68
N SER A 67 -9.03 -1.55 5.10
CA SER A 67 -10.09 -0.54 5.29
C SER A 67 -11.44 -1.07 4.79
N ASN A 68 -11.46 -1.67 3.60
CA ASN A 68 -12.66 -2.27 3.03
C ASN A 68 -13.23 -3.41 3.87
N LYS A 69 -12.36 -4.24 4.48
CA LYS A 69 -12.79 -5.32 5.39
C LYS A 69 -13.46 -4.78 6.66
N HIS A 70 -12.90 -3.74 7.28
CA HIS A 70 -13.51 -3.08 8.44
C HIS A 70 -14.84 -2.39 8.09
N ASN A 71 -14.93 -1.73 6.94
CA ASN A 71 -16.16 -1.10 6.48
C ASN A 71 -17.26 -2.14 6.21
N LYS A 72 -16.93 -3.25 5.56
CA LYS A 72 -17.89 -4.35 5.32
C LYS A 72 -18.39 -4.98 6.63
N ALA A 73 -17.50 -5.19 7.61
CA ALA A 73 -17.87 -5.69 8.93
C ALA A 73 -18.78 -4.71 9.70
N ASN A 74 -18.52 -3.40 9.63
CA ASN A 74 -19.39 -2.39 10.23
C ASN A 74 -20.75 -2.25 9.54
N ILE A 75 -20.83 -2.43 8.22
CA ILE A 75 -22.11 -2.43 7.50
C ILE A 75 -22.94 -3.66 7.87
N LEU A 76 -22.31 -4.83 7.96
CA LEU A 76 -22.96 -6.08 8.36
C LEU A 76 -23.43 -6.06 9.83
N SER A 77 -22.68 -5.43 10.74
CA SER A 77 -23.11 -5.28 12.13
C SER A 77 -24.23 -4.25 12.28
N LYS A 78 -24.20 -3.16 11.50
CA LYS A 78 -25.22 -2.12 11.54
C LYS A 78 -26.57 -2.59 11.00
N HIS A 79 -26.59 -3.44 9.97
CA HIS A 79 -27.84 -4.00 9.43
C HIS A 79 -28.45 -5.12 10.31
N SER A 80 -27.68 -5.71 11.23
CA SER A 80 -28.17 -6.74 12.17
C SER A 80 -28.85 -6.13 13.42
N SER A 81 -28.53 -4.87 13.74
CA SER A 81 -29.05 -4.20 14.94
C SER A 81 -30.53 -3.78 14.83
N ASP A 82 -31.08 -3.69 13.61
CA ASP A 82 -32.45 -3.22 13.37
C ASP A 82 -33.49 -4.34 13.16
N GLN A 83 -33.11 -5.64 13.19
CA GLN A 83 -34.06 -6.72 12.87
C GLN A 83 -34.15 -7.91 13.85
N ILE A 84 -33.42 -7.95 14.96
CA ILE A 84 -33.60 -9.05 15.93
C ILE A 84 -33.74 -8.49 17.36
N LYS A 85 -34.90 -7.88 17.63
CA LYS A 85 -35.49 -7.93 18.97
C LYS A 85 -36.49 -9.08 18.98
N LEU A 86 -36.02 -10.30 19.25
CA LEU A 86 -36.91 -11.41 19.58
C LEU A 86 -37.60 -11.05 20.90
N ASN A 87 -38.84 -10.59 20.83
CA ASN A 87 -39.62 -10.25 22.01
C ASN A 87 -40.04 -11.54 22.72
N VAL A 88 -39.69 -11.67 23.99
CA VAL A 88 -39.95 -12.88 24.81
C VAL A 88 -41.46 -13.12 25.02
N TYR A 89 -42.31 -12.15 24.68
CA TYR A 89 -43.78 -12.21 24.83
C TYR A 89 -44.55 -12.61 23.56
N ASP A 90 -43.88 -12.90 22.44
CA ASP A 90 -44.54 -13.21 21.15
C ASP A 90 -45.03 -14.67 21.03
N ARG A 91 -45.18 -15.37 22.17
CA ARG A 91 -45.77 -16.70 22.28
C ARG A 91 -46.93 -16.68 23.28
N THR A 92 -48.01 -16.00 22.90
CA THR A 92 -49.34 -16.23 23.49
C THR A 92 -50.37 -16.38 22.39
#